data_AF-A0A519TQK3-F1
#
_entry.id   AF-A0A519TQK3-F1
#
_cell.length_a   1.000
_cell.length_b   1.000
_cell.length_c   1.000
_cell.angle_alpha   90.00
_cell.angle_beta   90.00
_cell.angle_gamma   90.00
#
_symmetry.space_group_name_H-M   'P 1'
#
loop_
_entity.id
_entity.type
_entity.pdbx_description
1 polymer ?
#
loop_
_entity_poly.entity_id
_entity_poly.type
_entity_poly.pdbx_seq_one_letter_code
_entity_poly.pdbx_strand_id
1 'polypeptide(L)'
;MQPQLANFHLNFMKRILAVIIFLTPWIVKAQNDKSLMADSVRVFLDSSLNIIRRQSLNTKVDWNDLRSNVYAKAIGAKRYEDVLHLYPYIFEQIDDHHGSLKFREKTYGWNKKAANPVNNIIATATKKYQSVHAEKITKDIAYILIPGNNDFRGQQMDSIAKEIKNALSKVNDKNIKGWVIDLRVNTGGNMYPMIAGLSD
;
A
#
# COMPACT_ATOMS: atom_id res chain seq x y z
N MET A 1 -3.81 17.38 76.95
CA MET A 1 -4.25 18.16 75.78
C MET A 1 -3.87 17.42 74.48
N GLN A 2 -4.49 16.27 74.18
CA GLN A 2 -4.19 15.45 72.98
C GLN A 2 -5.36 14.59 72.41
N PRO A 3 -6.48 14.26 73.09
CA PRO A 3 -7.47 13.34 72.53
C PRO A 3 -8.49 13.97 71.55
N GLN A 4 -8.69 15.30 71.58
CA GLN A 4 -9.69 15.95 70.72
C GLN A 4 -9.24 16.13 69.26
N LEU A 5 -7.93 16.32 69.02
CA LEU A 5 -7.36 16.45 67.67
C LEU A 5 -7.41 15.13 66.88
N ALA A 6 -7.21 13.99 67.55
CA ALA A 6 -7.23 12.67 66.91
C ALA A 6 -8.63 12.30 66.36
N ASN A 7 -9.69 12.62 67.10
CA ASN A 7 -11.07 12.36 66.69
C ASN A 7 -11.53 13.26 65.53
N PHE A 8 -11.00 14.48 65.44
CA PHE A 8 -11.28 15.38 64.31
C PHE A 8 -10.66 14.84 63.01
N HIS A 9 -9.40 14.41 63.05
CA HIS A 9 -8.71 13.83 61.89
C HIS A 9 -9.39 12.54 61.40
N LEU A 10 -9.82 11.66 62.31
CA LEU A 10 -10.48 10.41 61.95
C LEU A 10 -11.85 10.64 61.28
N ASN A 11 -12.63 11.60 61.79
CA ASN A 11 -13.93 11.95 61.20
C ASN A 11 -13.79 12.73 59.88
N PHE A 12 -12.76 13.56 59.73
CA PHE A 12 -12.44 14.25 58.49
C PHE A 12 -11.98 13.25 57.40
N MET A 13 -11.11 12.30 57.73
CA MET A 13 -10.71 11.23 56.81
C MET A 13 -11.86 10.30 56.42
N LYS A 14 -12.77 9.96 57.35
CA LYS A 14 -13.99 9.19 57.02
C LYS A 14 -14.93 9.93 56.07
N ARG A 15 -15.05 11.26 56.22
CA ARG A 15 -15.84 12.11 55.31
C ARG A 15 -15.20 12.21 53.92
N ILE A 16 -13.87 12.32 53.84
CA ILE A 16 -13.12 12.27 52.57
C ILE A 16 -13.28 10.89 51.89
N LEU A 17 -13.18 9.80 52.65
CA LEU A 17 -13.36 8.45 52.13
C LEU A 17 -14.79 8.22 51.58
N ALA A 18 -15.81 8.76 52.26
CA ALA A 18 -17.19 8.70 51.81
C ALA A 18 -17.44 9.50 50.52
N VAL A 19 -16.80 10.65 50.35
CA VAL A 19 -16.88 11.46 49.11
C VAL A 19 -16.21 10.77 47.93
N ILE A 20 -15.07 10.09 48.15
CA ILE A 20 -14.39 9.30 47.12
C ILE A 20 -15.27 8.12 46.68
N ILE A 21 -15.94 7.44 47.60
CA ILE A 21 -16.83 6.30 47.28
C ILE A 21 -18.06 6.77 46.49
N PHE A 22 -18.64 7.95 46.80
CA PHE A 22 -19.80 8.49 46.09
C PHE A 22 -19.50 9.06 44.69
N LEU A 23 -18.23 9.32 44.35
CA LEU A 23 -17.81 9.76 43.00
C LEU A 23 -17.39 8.61 42.07
N THR A 24 -17.24 7.38 42.59
CA THR A 24 -16.88 6.20 41.78
C THR A 24 -17.93 5.73 40.76
N PRO A 25 -19.27 5.89 40.94
CA PRO A 25 -20.22 5.38 39.96
C PRO A 25 -20.30 6.20 38.66
N TRP A 26 -19.66 7.37 38.57
CA TRP A 26 -19.59 8.16 37.34
C TRP A 26 -18.42 7.80 36.43
N ILE A 27 -17.34 7.22 36.95
CA ILE A 27 -16.20 6.80 36.12
C ILE A 27 -16.52 5.50 35.36
N VAL A 28 -17.39 4.64 35.90
CA VAL A 28 -17.72 3.34 35.30
C VAL A 28 -18.65 3.47 34.08
N LYS A 29 -19.47 4.54 33.99
CA LYS A 29 -20.35 4.73 32.83
C LYS A 29 -19.63 5.17 31.55
N ALA A 30 -18.38 5.64 31.64
CA ALA A 30 -17.59 6.03 30.48
C ALA A 30 -16.96 4.85 29.72
N GLN A 31 -16.95 3.64 30.29
CA GLN A 31 -16.35 2.44 29.67
C GLN A 31 -17.34 1.61 28.85
N ASN A 32 -18.61 2.02 28.78
CA ASN A 32 -19.67 1.26 28.11
C ASN A 32 -19.97 1.70 26.67
N ASP A 33 -19.22 2.64 26.10
CA ASP A 33 -19.19 2.79 24.65
C ASP A 33 -18.41 1.61 24.09
N LYS A 34 -19.17 0.56 23.72
CA LYS A 34 -18.66 -0.59 23.01
C LYS A 34 -17.97 -0.07 21.76
N SER A 35 -16.64 0.02 21.78
CA SER A 35 -15.88 0.50 20.63
C SER A 35 -16.36 -0.29 19.42
N LEU A 36 -16.79 0.42 18.38
CA LEU A 36 -17.43 -0.17 17.20
C LEU A 36 -16.53 -1.22 16.55
N MET A 37 -15.21 -1.19 16.79
CA MET A 37 -14.21 -2.16 16.37
C MET A 37 -13.06 -2.17 17.39
N ALA A 38 -12.15 -3.13 17.32
CA ALA A 38 -10.94 -3.09 18.14
C ALA A 38 -10.10 -1.83 17.82
N ASP A 39 -9.52 -1.19 18.85
CA ASP A 39 -8.77 0.05 18.68
C ASP A 39 -7.56 -0.10 17.76
N SER A 40 -6.91 -1.27 17.77
CA SER A 40 -5.84 -1.60 16.82
C SER A 40 -6.31 -1.54 15.37
N VAL A 41 -7.52 -2.04 15.08
CA VAL A 41 -8.13 -2.00 13.76
C VAL A 41 -8.46 -0.55 13.36
N ARG A 42 -9.02 0.23 14.29
CA ARG A 42 -9.29 1.66 14.05
C ARG A 42 -8.01 2.42 13.68
N VAL A 43 -6.95 2.26 14.49
CA VAL A 43 -5.65 2.92 14.25
C VAL A 43 -5.05 2.48 12.91
N PHE A 44 -5.17 1.20 12.56
CA PHE A 44 -4.72 0.68 11.27
C PHE A 44 -5.46 1.33 10.09
N LEU A 45 -6.79 1.43 10.16
CA LEU A 45 -7.61 2.10 9.15
C LEU A 45 -7.30 3.60 9.07
N ASP A 46 -7.17 4.27 10.20
CA ASP A 46 -6.87 5.70 10.25
C ASP A 46 -5.51 6.04 9.64
N SER A 47 -4.48 5.29 10.02
CA SER A 47 -3.14 5.45 9.46
C SER A 47 -3.18 5.25 7.95
N SER A 48 -3.86 4.19 7.50
CA SER A 48 -3.99 3.86 6.07
C SER A 48 -4.72 4.96 5.30
N LEU A 49 -5.92 5.35 5.73
CA LEU A 49 -6.71 6.41 5.09
C LEU A 49 -5.98 7.75 5.09
N ASN A 50 -5.22 8.05 6.14
CA ASN A 50 -4.42 9.27 6.19
C ASN A 50 -3.25 9.25 5.20
N ILE A 51 -2.55 8.12 5.05
CA ILE A 51 -1.51 7.96 4.04
C ILE A 51 -2.11 8.11 2.65
N ILE A 52 -3.18 7.36 2.36
CA ILE A 52 -3.86 7.39 1.07
C ILE A 52 -4.32 8.82 0.74
N ARG A 53 -4.96 9.52 1.68
CA ARG A 53 -5.37 10.92 1.50
C ARG A 53 -4.22 11.85 1.15
N ARG A 54 -3.09 11.74 1.85
CA ARG A 54 -1.94 12.63 1.62
C ARG A 54 -1.26 12.38 0.27
N GLN A 55 -1.38 11.18 -0.28
CA GLN A 55 -0.66 10.77 -1.49
C GLN A 55 -1.58 10.65 -2.72
N SER A 56 -2.90 10.72 -2.53
CA SER A 56 -3.86 10.59 -3.63
C SER A 56 -3.71 11.74 -4.63
N LEU A 57 -3.73 11.39 -5.91
CA LEU A 57 -3.78 12.35 -7.01
C LEU A 57 -5.20 12.86 -7.27
N ASN A 58 -6.23 12.17 -6.75
CA ASN A 58 -7.62 12.57 -6.89
C ASN A 58 -8.01 13.55 -5.77
N THR A 59 -8.12 14.83 -6.12
CA THR A 59 -8.42 15.92 -5.18
C THR A 59 -9.91 16.10 -4.89
N LYS A 60 -10.80 15.37 -5.57
CA LYS A 60 -12.26 15.54 -5.48
C LYS A 60 -12.94 14.61 -4.47
N VAL A 61 -12.16 13.81 -3.75
CA VAL A 61 -12.67 12.82 -2.78
C VAL A 61 -13.17 13.52 -1.52
N ASP A 62 -14.41 13.21 -1.11
CA ASP A 62 -14.88 13.52 0.24
C ASP A 62 -14.32 12.50 1.24
N TRP A 63 -13.23 12.87 1.91
CA TRP A 63 -12.54 12.01 2.87
C TRP A 63 -13.32 11.77 4.16
N ASN A 64 -14.25 12.66 4.52
CA ASN A 64 -15.05 12.50 5.73
C ASN A 64 -16.16 11.47 5.48
N ASP A 65 -16.81 11.55 4.31
CA ASP A 65 -17.79 10.56 3.88
C ASP A 65 -17.13 9.19 3.70
N LEU A 66 -16.01 9.11 2.96
CA LEU A 66 -15.28 7.85 2.77
C LEU A 66 -14.87 7.21 4.10
N ARG A 67 -14.33 7.99 5.05
CA ARG A 67 -13.95 7.47 6.36
C ARG A 67 -15.16 6.92 7.12
N SER A 68 -16.27 7.66 7.13
CA SER A 68 -17.52 7.22 7.78
C SER A 68 -18.02 5.91 7.19
N ASN A 69 -18.01 5.78 5.85
CA ASN A 69 -18.44 4.57 5.14
C ASN A 69 -17.52 3.37 5.42
N VAL A 70 -16.20 3.59 5.47
CA VAL A 70 -15.23 2.53 5.84
C VAL A 70 -15.44 2.07 7.28
N TYR A 71 -15.66 2.99 8.22
CA TYR A 71 -15.89 2.65 9.62
C TYR A 71 -17.18 1.86 9.83
N ALA A 72 -18.26 2.24 9.16
CA ALA A 72 -19.53 1.52 9.21
C ALA A 72 -19.36 0.05 8.74
N LYS A 73 -18.51 -0.19 7.73
CA LYS A 73 -18.19 -1.53 7.24
C LYS A 73 -17.23 -2.32 8.13
N ALA A 74 -16.52 -1.65 9.04
CA ALA A 74 -15.57 -2.25 9.96
C ALA A 74 -16.16 -2.56 11.35
N ILE A 75 -17.46 -2.34 11.57
CA ILE A 75 -18.12 -2.62 12.85
C ILE A 75 -17.94 -4.10 13.22
N GLY A 76 -17.52 -4.36 14.45
CA GLY A 76 -17.27 -5.69 15.00
C GLY A 76 -15.89 -6.27 14.66
N ALA A 77 -15.09 -5.59 13.83
CA ALA A 77 -13.75 -6.06 13.47
C ALA A 77 -12.84 -6.13 14.70
N LYS A 78 -12.09 -7.23 14.84
CA LYS A 78 -11.21 -7.51 15.97
C LYS A 78 -9.74 -7.56 15.57
N ARG A 79 -9.47 -7.81 14.28
CA ARG A 79 -8.13 -7.99 13.73
C ARG A 79 -7.97 -7.27 12.40
N TYR A 80 -6.73 -7.04 11.97
CA TYR A 80 -6.45 -6.41 10.68
C TYR A 80 -7.04 -7.20 9.52
N GLU A 81 -7.01 -8.54 9.60
CA GLU A 81 -7.56 -9.41 8.56
C GLU A 81 -9.05 -9.17 8.30
N ASP A 82 -9.80 -8.74 9.31
CA ASP A 82 -11.25 -8.50 9.21
C ASP A 82 -11.56 -7.30 8.30
N VAL A 83 -10.60 -6.39 8.07
CA VAL A 83 -10.80 -5.16 7.28
C VAL A 83 -10.00 -5.09 5.98
N LEU A 84 -9.16 -6.09 5.67
CA LEU A 84 -8.35 -6.08 4.43
C LEU A 84 -9.23 -6.04 3.17
N HIS A 85 -10.41 -6.68 3.23
CA HIS A 85 -11.38 -6.69 2.13
C HIS A 85 -11.99 -5.31 1.83
N LEU A 86 -11.80 -4.31 2.69
CA LEU A 86 -12.29 -2.94 2.46
C LEU A 86 -11.37 -2.14 1.53
N TYR A 87 -10.11 -2.55 1.34
CA TYR A 87 -9.16 -1.78 0.53
C TYR A 87 -9.53 -1.70 -0.96
N PRO A 88 -9.99 -2.77 -1.63
CA PRO A 88 -10.50 -2.66 -2.99
C PRO A 88 -11.61 -1.61 -3.13
N TYR A 89 -12.52 -1.54 -2.14
CA TYR A 89 -13.56 -0.51 -2.08
C TYR A 89 -12.96 0.88 -1.86
N ILE A 90 -12.01 1.05 -0.92
CA ILE A 90 -11.34 2.35 -0.69
C ILE A 90 -10.70 2.87 -1.97
N PHE A 91 -9.97 2.02 -2.69
CA PHE A 91 -9.30 2.37 -3.95
C PHE A 91 -10.30 2.68 -5.09
N GLU A 92 -11.43 1.96 -5.14
CA GLU A 92 -12.53 2.27 -6.05
C GLU A 92 -13.16 3.65 -5.76
N GLN A 93 -13.42 3.97 -4.49
CA GLN A 93 -14.06 5.25 -4.11
C GLN A 93 -13.19 6.47 -4.44
N ILE A 94 -11.88 6.29 -4.55
CA ILE A 94 -10.96 7.36 -4.93
C ILE A 94 -10.56 7.32 -6.43
N ASP A 95 -11.16 6.42 -7.21
CA ASP A 95 -10.83 6.12 -8.62
C ASP A 95 -9.33 5.85 -8.84
N ASP A 96 -8.70 5.13 -7.91
CA ASP A 96 -7.31 4.72 -8.00
C ASP A 96 -7.20 3.22 -8.29
N HIS A 97 -7.02 2.87 -9.56
CA HIS A 97 -6.86 1.47 -9.98
C HIS A 97 -5.45 0.92 -9.71
N HIS A 98 -4.45 1.78 -9.51
CA HIS A 98 -3.06 1.36 -9.29
C HIS A 98 -2.75 1.21 -7.80
N GLY A 99 -3.50 1.88 -6.93
CA GLY A 99 -3.45 1.75 -5.50
C GLY A 99 -3.80 0.34 -5.02
N SER A 100 -3.00 -0.17 -4.09
CA SER A 100 -3.28 -1.45 -3.43
C SER A 100 -2.65 -1.50 -2.04
N LEU A 101 -3.22 -2.33 -1.16
CA LEU A 101 -2.58 -2.73 0.09
C LEU A 101 -1.89 -4.09 -0.12
N LYS A 102 -0.60 -4.19 0.20
CA LYS A 102 0.08 -5.48 0.34
C LYS A 102 0.13 -5.90 1.81
N PHE A 103 -0.44 -7.07 2.13
CA PHE A 103 -0.44 -7.64 3.48
C PHE A 103 -0.15 -9.14 3.42
N ARG A 104 0.95 -9.59 4.06
CA ARG A 104 1.40 -11.01 4.09
C ARG A 104 1.32 -11.70 2.72
N GLU A 105 2.03 -11.14 1.74
CA GLU A 105 2.07 -11.62 0.35
C GLU A 105 0.74 -11.59 -0.43
N LYS A 106 -0.34 -11.06 0.15
CA LYS A 106 -1.60 -10.80 -0.57
C LYS A 106 -1.73 -9.32 -0.92
N THR A 107 -2.24 -9.05 -2.12
CA THR A 107 -2.52 -7.69 -2.60
C THR A 107 -4.03 -7.45 -2.65
N TYR A 108 -4.46 -6.33 -2.06
CA TYR A 108 -5.84 -5.88 -2.00
C TYR A 108 -5.95 -4.55 -2.74
N GLY A 109 -6.28 -4.62 -4.03
CA GLY A 109 -6.46 -3.45 -4.90
C GLY A 109 -7.81 -3.51 -5.60
N TRP A 110 -8.23 -2.37 -6.16
CA TRP A 110 -9.47 -2.31 -6.92
C TRP A 110 -9.35 -3.11 -8.22
N ASN A 111 -10.16 -4.16 -8.36
CA ASN A 111 -10.25 -4.96 -9.58
C ASN A 111 -11.17 -4.28 -10.60
N LYS A 112 -10.74 -3.12 -11.13
CA LYS A 112 -11.40 -2.47 -12.27
C LYS A 112 -11.25 -3.39 -13.48
N LYS A 113 -12.37 -3.80 -14.08
CA LYS A 113 -12.32 -4.50 -15.38
C LYS A 113 -11.66 -3.55 -16.38
N ALA A 114 -10.62 -4.03 -17.05
CA ALA A 114 -9.94 -3.23 -18.07
C ALA A 114 -10.94 -2.81 -19.14
N ALA A 115 -11.01 -1.51 -19.44
CA ALA A 115 -11.86 -0.98 -20.49
C ALA A 115 -11.51 -1.61 -21.87
N ASN A 116 -10.23 -1.93 -22.06
CA ASN A 116 -9.73 -2.66 -23.22
C ASN A 116 -9.00 -3.92 -22.74
N PRO A 117 -9.54 -5.13 -22.97
CA PRO A 117 -8.85 -6.36 -22.60
C PRO A 117 -7.55 -6.48 -23.40
N VAL A 118 -6.50 -6.96 -22.74
CA VAL A 118 -5.21 -7.24 -23.40
C VAL A 118 -5.45 -8.27 -24.50
N ASN A 119 -4.95 -7.99 -25.70
CA ASN A 119 -5.00 -8.94 -26.82
C ASN A 119 -4.31 -10.26 -26.40
N ASN A 120 -4.97 -11.40 -26.65
CA ASN A 120 -4.46 -12.74 -26.34
C ASN A 120 -3.05 -13.01 -26.89
N ILE A 121 -2.70 -12.40 -28.03
CA ILE A 121 -1.36 -12.49 -28.63
C ILE A 121 -0.32 -11.86 -27.70
N ILE A 122 -0.58 -10.65 -27.20
CA ILE A 122 0.31 -9.96 -26.26
C ILE A 122 0.35 -10.71 -24.93
N ALA A 123 -0.79 -11.16 -24.41
CA ALA A 123 -0.84 -11.94 -23.17
C ALA A 123 0.01 -13.23 -23.25
N THR A 124 -0.02 -13.90 -24.40
CA THR A 124 0.81 -15.10 -24.65
C THR A 124 2.29 -14.72 -24.79
N ALA A 125 2.59 -13.64 -25.51
CA ALA A 125 3.94 -13.13 -25.67
C ALA A 125 4.57 -12.73 -24.33
N THR A 126 3.85 -12.00 -23.46
CA THR A 126 4.33 -11.61 -22.12
C THR A 126 4.69 -12.82 -21.26
N LYS A 127 3.94 -13.93 -21.37
CA LYS A 127 4.29 -15.17 -20.65
C LYS A 127 5.54 -15.85 -21.19
N LYS A 128 5.78 -15.75 -22.50
CA LYS A 128 6.90 -16.37 -23.21
C LYS A 128 8.20 -15.59 -23.06
N TYR A 129 8.15 -14.26 -23.19
CA TYR A 129 9.31 -13.38 -23.23
C TYR A 129 9.53 -12.74 -21.86
N GLN A 130 10.28 -13.44 -20.99
CA GLN A 130 10.55 -13.02 -19.62
C GLN A 130 11.98 -12.52 -19.39
N SER A 131 12.86 -12.66 -20.38
CA SER A 131 14.26 -12.21 -20.34
C SER A 131 14.52 -11.15 -21.41
N VAL A 132 15.57 -10.36 -21.21
CA VAL A 132 16.03 -9.42 -22.22
C VAL A 132 16.51 -10.19 -23.45
N HIS A 133 16.16 -9.70 -24.63
CA HIS A 133 16.62 -10.25 -25.89
C HIS A 133 17.12 -9.12 -26.79
N ALA A 134 18.27 -9.30 -27.43
CA ALA A 134 18.80 -8.34 -28.38
C ALA A 134 19.35 -9.07 -29.61
N GLU A 135 19.12 -8.48 -30.78
CA GLU A 135 19.61 -8.99 -32.06
C GLU A 135 19.82 -7.85 -33.07
N LYS A 136 20.54 -8.12 -34.16
CA LYS A 136 20.58 -7.22 -35.32
C LYS A 136 19.52 -7.67 -36.30
N ILE A 137 18.56 -6.79 -36.60
CA ILE A 137 17.51 -7.08 -37.58
C ILE A 137 17.90 -6.64 -38.99
N THR A 138 18.82 -5.69 -39.12
CA THR A 138 19.52 -5.35 -40.38
C THR A 138 21.00 -5.11 -40.10
N LYS A 139 21.77 -4.75 -41.14
CA LYS A 139 23.19 -4.37 -40.99
C LYS A 139 23.42 -3.11 -40.14
N ASP A 140 22.39 -2.28 -39.97
CA ASP A 140 22.46 -0.95 -39.36
C ASP A 140 21.33 -0.67 -38.35
N ILE A 141 20.46 -1.63 -38.08
CA ILE A 141 19.39 -1.53 -37.08
C ILE A 141 19.53 -2.68 -36.08
N ALA A 142 19.69 -2.32 -34.82
CA ALA A 142 19.64 -3.24 -33.69
C ALA A 142 18.25 -3.24 -33.04
N TYR A 143 17.90 -4.36 -32.44
CA TYR A 143 16.65 -4.57 -31.71
C TYR A 143 16.95 -4.99 -30.28
N ILE A 144 16.17 -4.49 -29.33
CA ILE A 144 16.16 -4.98 -27.95
C ILE A 144 14.73 -5.08 -27.42
N LEU A 145 14.38 -6.24 -26.88
CA LEU A 145 13.17 -6.48 -26.09
C LEU A 145 13.52 -6.38 -24.61
N ILE A 146 12.78 -5.56 -23.87
CA ILE A 146 12.94 -5.40 -22.42
C ILE A 146 11.62 -5.77 -21.74
N PRO A 147 11.53 -6.95 -21.10
CA PRO A 147 10.30 -7.38 -20.43
C PRO A 147 10.09 -6.63 -19.10
N GLY A 148 8.91 -6.80 -18.51
CA GLY A 148 8.64 -6.28 -17.16
C GLY A 148 9.47 -7.01 -16.09
N ASN A 149 9.63 -6.40 -14.92
CA ASN A 149 10.29 -7.04 -13.78
C ASN A 149 9.44 -6.93 -12.50
N ASN A 150 9.76 -7.76 -11.51
CA ASN A 150 9.06 -7.78 -10.23
C ASN A 150 9.92 -7.23 -9.07
N ASP A 151 10.97 -6.45 -9.36
CA ASP A 151 11.93 -5.98 -8.36
C ASP A 151 11.46 -4.73 -7.59
N PHE A 152 10.23 -4.76 -7.08
CA PHE A 152 9.62 -3.64 -6.35
C PHE A 152 10.34 -3.26 -5.05
N ARG A 153 11.32 -4.06 -4.61
CA ARG A 153 12.13 -3.81 -3.40
C ARG A 153 13.58 -3.42 -3.71
N GLY A 154 13.96 -3.31 -4.99
CA GLY A 154 15.30 -2.92 -5.41
C GLY A 154 16.40 -3.94 -5.08
N GLN A 155 16.06 -5.21 -4.93
CA GLN A 155 16.99 -6.28 -4.56
C GLN A 155 17.77 -6.83 -5.76
N GLN A 156 17.29 -6.60 -6.98
CA GLN A 156 17.85 -7.16 -8.22
C GLN A 156 18.28 -6.08 -9.21
N MET A 157 18.44 -4.83 -8.75
CA MET A 157 18.71 -3.69 -9.61
C MET A 157 19.94 -3.91 -10.51
N ASP A 158 21.08 -4.28 -9.92
CA ASP A 158 22.32 -4.48 -10.66
C ASP A 158 22.22 -5.64 -11.65
N SER A 159 21.53 -6.72 -11.28
CA SER A 159 21.36 -7.89 -12.14
C SER A 159 20.55 -7.54 -13.39
N ILE A 160 19.43 -6.84 -13.22
CA ILE A 160 18.55 -6.42 -14.31
C ILE A 160 19.28 -5.42 -15.22
N ALA A 161 19.95 -4.41 -14.66
CA ALA A 161 20.70 -3.43 -15.44
C ALA A 161 21.83 -4.10 -16.24
N LYS A 162 22.56 -5.02 -15.61
CA LYS A 162 23.64 -5.78 -16.27
C LYS A 162 23.13 -6.70 -17.37
N GLU A 163 21.96 -7.32 -17.20
CA GLU A 163 21.33 -8.13 -18.26
C GLU A 163 21.06 -7.29 -19.51
N ILE A 164 20.51 -6.09 -19.35
CA ILE A 164 20.26 -5.15 -20.44
C ILE A 164 21.58 -4.70 -21.08
N LYS A 165 22.55 -4.23 -20.29
CA LYS A 165 23.87 -3.80 -20.81
C LYS A 165 24.57 -4.90 -21.59
N ASN A 166 24.56 -6.13 -21.08
CA ASN A 166 25.16 -7.28 -21.75
C ASN A 166 24.43 -7.66 -23.06
N ALA A 167 23.12 -7.47 -23.12
CA ALA A 167 22.36 -7.71 -24.35
C ALA A 167 22.71 -6.64 -25.40
N LEU A 168 22.77 -5.37 -25.01
CA LEU A 168 23.18 -4.27 -25.88
C LEU A 168 24.60 -4.48 -26.42
N SER A 169 25.57 -4.81 -25.56
CA SER A 169 26.98 -4.97 -25.95
C SER A 169 27.22 -6.08 -26.97
N LYS A 170 26.33 -7.08 -27.05
CA LYS A 170 26.42 -8.17 -28.03
C LYS A 170 26.09 -7.74 -29.45
N VAL A 171 25.27 -6.69 -29.60
CA VAL A 171 24.75 -6.25 -30.90
C VAL A 171 25.22 -4.85 -31.29
N ASN A 172 25.68 -4.06 -30.33
CA ASN A 172 26.21 -2.72 -30.56
C ASN A 172 27.57 -2.78 -31.25
N ASP A 173 27.62 -2.28 -32.49
CA ASP A 173 28.88 -2.03 -33.19
C ASP A 173 28.81 -0.71 -33.97
N LYS A 174 29.94 -0.32 -34.56
CA LYS A 174 30.10 0.94 -35.31
C LYS A 174 29.17 1.10 -36.52
N ASN A 175 28.51 0.03 -36.98
CA ASN A 175 27.62 0.06 -38.14
C ASN A 175 26.16 0.30 -37.74
N ILE A 176 25.81 0.15 -36.46
CA ILE A 176 24.46 0.41 -35.95
C ILE A 176 24.17 1.91 -36.03
N LYS A 177 23.09 2.25 -36.74
CA LYS A 177 22.59 3.61 -36.96
C LYS A 177 21.21 3.85 -36.34
N GLY A 178 20.53 2.78 -35.94
CA GLY A 178 19.20 2.86 -35.34
C GLY A 178 18.94 1.72 -34.36
N TRP A 179 18.01 1.98 -33.43
CA TRP A 179 17.57 1.01 -32.43
C TRP A 179 16.05 0.90 -32.45
N VAL A 180 15.57 -0.33 -32.34
CA VAL A 180 14.18 -0.64 -31.99
C VAL A 180 14.17 -1.10 -30.54
N ILE A 181 13.52 -0.32 -29.67
CA ILE A 181 13.30 -0.68 -28.27
C ILE A 181 11.87 -1.21 -28.16
N ASP A 182 11.74 -2.51 -27.94
CA ASP A 182 10.47 -3.20 -27.85
C ASP A 182 10.03 -3.39 -26.40
N LEU A 183 9.00 -2.62 -26.04
CA LEU A 183 8.35 -2.65 -24.73
C LEU A 183 6.96 -3.29 -24.78
N ARG A 184 6.57 -3.94 -25.89
CA ARG A 184 5.21 -4.47 -26.06
C ARG A 184 4.83 -5.53 -25.02
N VAL A 185 5.82 -6.24 -24.49
CA VAL A 185 5.65 -7.23 -23.41
C VAL A 185 6.09 -6.71 -22.04
N ASN A 186 6.44 -5.42 -21.93
CA ASN A 186 6.84 -4.81 -20.68
C ASN A 186 5.59 -4.47 -19.86
N THR A 187 5.39 -5.16 -18.74
CA THR A 187 4.26 -4.96 -17.83
C THR A 187 4.57 -3.97 -16.70
N GLY A 188 5.65 -3.21 -16.81
CA GLY A 188 6.18 -2.35 -15.76
C GLY A 188 7.09 -3.10 -14.77
N GLY A 189 7.15 -2.59 -13.55
CA GLY A 189 8.08 -3.08 -12.52
C GLY A 189 8.92 -1.96 -11.94
N ASN A 190 10.12 -2.31 -11.48
CA ASN A 190 11.10 -1.32 -11.07
C ASN A 190 11.74 -0.68 -12.29
N MET A 191 11.46 0.61 -12.50
CA MET A 191 11.98 1.38 -13.65
C MET A 191 13.47 1.71 -13.54
N TYR A 192 14.01 1.83 -12.32
CA TYR A 192 15.40 2.27 -12.11
C TYR A 192 16.43 1.38 -12.82
N PRO A 193 16.41 0.04 -12.67
CA PRO A 193 17.36 -0.81 -13.37
C PRO A 193 17.12 -0.90 -14.88
N MET A 194 15.88 -0.68 -15.35
CA MET A 194 15.61 -0.60 -16.79
C MET A 194 16.30 0.62 -17.42
N ILE A 195 16.20 1.77 -16.75
CA ILE A 195 16.87 3.02 -17.18
C ILE A 195 18.38 2.88 -17.08
N ALA A 196 18.90 2.38 -15.95
CA ALA A 196 20.33 2.18 -15.75
C ALA A 196 20.93 1.17 -16.73
N GLY A 197 20.15 0.19 -17.17
CA GLY A 197 20.56 -0.79 -18.17
C GLY A 197 20.68 -0.20 -19.58
N LEU A 198 19.87 0.82 -19.89
CA LEU A 198 19.88 1.55 -21.16
C LEU A 198 20.85 2.73 -21.18
N SER A 199 21.32 3.18 -20.02
CA SER A 199 22.31 4.25 -19.91
C SER A 199 23.73 3.75 -20.14
N ASP A 200 24.60 4.67 -20.56
CA ASP A 200 26.03 4.44 -20.75
C ASP A 200 26.71 3.82 -19.51
#